data_AF-A0A920MZR2-F1
#
_entry.id   AF-A0A920MZR2-F1
#
_cell.length_a   1.000
_cell.length_b   1.000
_cell.length_c   1.000
_cell.angle_alpha   90.00
_cell.angle_beta   90.00
_cell.angle_gamma   90.00
#
_symmetry.space_group_name_H-M   'P 1'
#
loop_
_entity.id
_entity.type
_entity.pdbx_description
1 polymer ?
#
loop_
_entity_poly.entity_id
_entity_poly.type
_entity_poly.pdbx_seq_one_letter_code
_entity_poly.pdbx_strand_id
1 'polypeptide(L)' 'MTFGVGVIGATGFIGTPYRAEIRECTDEARIVALCARRRDRLDAAAAEDGCDFVTDDWRQGV' A
#
# COMPACT_ATOMS: atom_id res chain seq x y z
N MET A 1 2.94 1.07 19.48
CA MET A 1 3.73 0.23 18.56
C MET A 1 2.93 0.17 17.28
N THR A 2 3.52 0.50 16.14
CA THR A 2 2.78 0.65 14.87
C THR A 2 3.13 -0.53 13.95
N PHE A 3 2.12 -1.23 13.45
CA PHE A 3 2.29 -2.34 12.52
C PHE A 3 2.61 -1.81 11.12
N GLY A 4 3.70 -2.32 10.52
CA GLY A 4 3.99 -2.09 9.11
C GLY A 4 3.11 -3.00 8.24
N VAL A 5 2.36 -2.40 7.30
CA VAL A 5 1.44 -3.12 6.40
C VAL A 5 1.95 -3.06 4.97
N GLY A 6 2.06 -4.23 4.33
CA GLY A 6 2.24 -4.39 2.89
C GLY A 6 0.91 -4.73 2.20
N VAL A 7 0.57 -4.05 1.10
CA VAL A 7 -0.69 -4.27 0.38
C VAL A 7 -0.44 -4.81 -1.03
N ILE A 8 -0.85 -6.06 -1.26
CA ILE A 8 -0.86 -6.69 -2.59
C ILE A 8 -2.20 -6.41 -3.29
N GLY A 9 -2.15 -5.99 -4.55
CA GLY A 9 -3.34 -5.52 -5.25
C GLY A 9 -3.77 -4.12 -4.80
N ALA A 10 -2.81 -3.29 -4.40
CA ALA A 10 -2.98 -1.96 -3.79
C ALA A 10 -3.90 -0.99 -4.55
N THR A 11 -4.02 -1.15 -5.87
CA THR A 11 -4.80 -0.27 -6.75
C THR A 11 -6.07 -0.94 -7.28
N GLY A 12 -6.43 -2.09 -6.70
CA GLY A 12 -7.62 -2.87 -7.06
C GLY A 12 -8.87 -2.40 -6.31
N PHE A 13 -10.02 -2.97 -6.69
CA PHE A 13 -11.31 -2.65 -6.09
C PHE A 13 -11.33 -2.83 -4.56
N ILE A 14 -10.64 -3.86 -4.06
CA ILE A 14 -10.51 -4.12 -2.62
C ILE A 14 -9.35 -3.32 -2.02
N GLY A 15 -8.18 -3.31 -2.66
CA GLY A 15 -6.98 -2.68 -2.09
C GLY A 15 -7.14 -1.19 -1.81
N THR A 16 -7.82 -0.45 -2.69
CA THR A 16 -8.00 1.00 -2.54
C THR A 16 -8.78 1.41 -1.28
N PRO A 17 -10.01 0.91 -1.01
CA PRO A 17 -10.74 1.29 0.20
C PRO A 17 -10.03 0.81 1.48
N TYR A 18 -9.45 -0.39 1.50
CA TYR A 18 -8.73 -0.86 2.68
C TYR A 18 -7.48 -0.04 2.98
N ARG A 19 -6.75 0.44 1.96
CA ARG A 19 -5.65 1.39 2.17
C ARG A 19 -6.14 2.69 2.81
N ALA A 20 -7.34 3.17 2.45
CA ALA A 20 -7.92 4.36 3.07
C ALA A 20 -8.23 4.12 4.55
N GLU A 21 -8.88 3.00 4.87
CA GLU A 21 -9.16 2.59 6.26
C GLU A 21 -7.86 2.43 7.08
N ILE A 22 -6.82 1.80 6.53
CA ILE A 22 -5.52 1.66 7.19
C ILE A 22 -4.88 3.03 7.46
N ARG A 23 -5.02 4.01 6.55
CA ARG A 23 -4.50 5.37 6.77
C ARG A 23 -5.23 6.10 7.91
N GLU A 24 -6.47 5.75 8.21
CA GLU A 24 -7.20 6.32 9.35
C GLU A 24 -6.70 5.77 10.69
N CYS A 25 -6.13 4.56 10.71
CA CYS A 25 -5.55 3.90 11.89
C CYS A 25 -4.12 4.36 12.25
N THR A 26 -3.81 5.66 12.14
CA THR A 26 -2.42 6.19 12.21
C THR A 26 -1.62 5.81 13.46
N ASP A 27 -2.26 5.59 14.60
CA ASP A 27 -1.60 5.19 15.85
C ASP A 27 -1.23 3.69 15.88
N GLU A 28 -1.89 2.88 15.06
CA GLU A 28 -1.82 1.41 15.07
C GLU A 28 -1.13 0.84 13.84
N ALA A 29 -1.29 1.44 12.67
CA ALA A 29 -0.79 0.91 11.40
C ALA A 29 -0.18 1.99 10.49
N ARG A 30 0.84 1.57 9.72
CA ARG A 30 1.43 2.36 8.64
C ARG A 30 1.60 1.49 7.40
N ILE A 31 1.18 2.00 6.25
CA ILE A 31 1.45 1.36 4.96
C ILE A 31 2.93 1.58 4.63
N VAL A 32 3.70 0.50 4.57
CA VAL A 32 5.15 0.55 4.31
C VAL A 32 5.51 0.00 2.93
N ALA A 33 4.62 -0.80 2.33
CA ALA A 33 4.85 -1.40 1.02
C ALA A 33 3.57 -1.48 0.18
N LEU A 34 3.67 -1.16 -1.10
CA LEU A 34 2.58 -1.34 -2.08
C LEU A 34 3.02 -2.22 -3.25
N CYS A 35 2.13 -3.15 -3.64
CA CYS A 35 2.31 -3.99 -4.81
C CYS A 35 1.09 -3.95 -5.74
N ALA A 36 1.29 -3.54 -6.99
CA ALA A 36 0.27 -3.60 -8.04
C ALA A 36 0.86 -3.61 -9.46
N ARG A 37 0.11 -4.08 -10.46
CA ARG A 37 0.60 -4.18 -11.85
C ARG A 37 0.49 -2.88 -12.66
N ARG A 38 -0.44 -1.98 -12.31
CA ARG A 38 -0.68 -0.73 -13.06
C ARG A 38 0.21 0.37 -12.49
N ARG A 39 1.33 0.64 -13.17
CA ARG A 39 2.40 1.52 -12.66
C ARG A 39 1.92 2.94 -12.36
N ASP A 40 1.17 3.54 -13.28
CA ASP A 40 0.57 4.87 -13.12
C ASP A 40 -0.26 4.99 -11.82
N ARG A 41 -1.11 3.99 -11.55
CA ARG A 41 -1.94 3.96 -10.34
C ARG A 41 -1.14 3.64 -9.10
N LEU A 42 -0.12 2.81 -9.23
CA LEU A 42 0.73 2.40 -8.13
C LEU A 42 1.57 3.56 -7.63
N ASP A 43 2.14 4.36 -8.54
CA ASP A 43 2.94 5.53 -8.19
C ASP A 43 2.06 6.61 -7.53
N ALA A 44 0.83 6.82 -8.03
CA ALA A 44 -0.15 7.70 -7.39
C ALA A 44 -0.54 7.21 -5.99
N ALA A 45 -0.77 5.91 -5.83
CA ALA A 45 -1.08 5.28 -4.54
C ALA A 45 0.10 5.39 -3.55
N ALA A 46 1.32 5.23 -4.01
CA ALA A 46 2.52 5.36 -3.18
C ALA A 46 2.72 6.79 -2.69
N ALA A 47 2.48 7.78 -3.57
CA ALA A 47 2.51 9.19 -3.19
C ALA A 47 1.41 9.54 -2.16
N GLU A 48 0.22 8.97 -2.31
CA GLU A 48 -0.90 9.14 -1.37
C GLU A 48 -0.60 8.52 0.00
N ASP A 49 -0.01 7.32 0.02
CA ASP A 49 0.19 6.55 1.26
C ASP A 49 1.52 6.85 1.97
N GLY A 50 2.48 7.48 1.26
CA GLY A 50 3.82 7.74 1.79
C GLY A 50 4.61 6.47 2.10
N CYS A 51 4.39 5.39 1.34
CA CYS A 51 5.06 4.10 1.58
C CYS A 51 6.52 4.11 1.12
N ASP A 52 7.36 3.34 1.83
CA ASP A 52 8.81 3.30 1.61
C ASP A 52 9.22 2.30 0.51
N PHE A 53 8.36 1.34 0.16
CA PHE A 53 8.63 0.31 -0.85
C PHE A 53 7.49 0.14 -1.85
N VAL A 54 7.83 0.10 -3.14
CA VAL A 54 6.85 0.00 -4.25
C VAL A 54 7.35 -1.00 -5.28
N THR A 55 6.55 -2.02 -5.58
CA THR A 55 6.90 -3.06 -6.58
C THR A 55 5.69 -3.49 -7.40
N ASP A 56 5.92 -4.06 -8.59
CA ASP A 56 4.89 -4.75 -9.37
C ASP A 56 5.05 -6.28 -9.33
N ASP A 57 6.08 -6.78 -8.64
CA ASP A 57 6.31 -8.20 -8.39
C ASP A 57 6.00 -8.55 -6.94
N TRP A 58 4.93 -9.31 -6.74
CA TRP A 58 4.47 -9.73 -5.42
C TRP A 58 5.53 -10.51 -4.64
N ARG A 59 6.47 -11.17 -5.32
CA ARG A 59 7.55 -11.92 -4.67
C ARG A 59 8.56 -11.04 -3.96
N GLN A 60 8.62 -9.76 -4.31
CA GLN A 60 9.51 -8.79 -3.68
C GLN A 60 8.85 -8.08 -2.49
N GLY A 61 7.54 -8.24 -2.31
CA GLY A 61 6.76 -7.57 -1.24
C GLY A 61 6.43 -8.45 -0.04
N VAL A 62 7.04 -9.64 0.08
CA VAL A 62 6.91 -10.61 1.17
C VAL A 62 8.21 -10.76 1.94
#